data_AF-A0A6B3H1D1-F1
#
_entry.id   AF-A0A6B3H1D1-F1
#
_cell.length_a   1.000
_cell.length_b   1.000
_cell.length_c   1.000
_cell.angle_alpha   90.00
_cell.angle_beta   90.00
_cell.angle_gamma   90.00
#
_symmetry.space_group_name_H-M   'P 1'
#
loop_
_entity.id
_entity.type
_entity.pdbx_description
1 polymer ?
#
loop_
_entity_poly.entity_id
_entity_poly.type
_entity_poly.pdbx_seq_one_letter_code
_entity_poly.pdbx_strand_id
1 'polypeptide(L)'
;GGCSFAEKQAAAATAGAAGAAIYNNTEGALSGTLGEVAAGKIPTGGLTQEEGEKLVADLAAGEVTVSFEIRELQEDRPTRNVIAETPGGSAAKTVMLGAHLDSVTEG
;
A
#
# COMPACT_ATOMS: atom_id res chain seq x y z
N GLY A 1 -7.43 -8.26 5.42
CA GLY A 1 -8.01 -7.06 6.08
C GLY A 1 -9.41 -6.79 5.56
N GLY A 2 -10.23 -6.02 6.29
CA GLY A 2 -11.64 -5.75 5.91
C GLY A 2 -11.88 -4.48 5.07
N CYS A 3 -10.86 -3.65 4.89
CA CYS A 3 -10.87 -2.43 4.08
C CYS A 3 -9.45 -2.12 3.56
N SER A 4 -9.35 -1.19 2.60
CA SER A 4 -8.08 -0.77 1.98
C SER A 4 -7.15 -0.06 2.96
N PHE A 5 -5.85 0.00 2.64
CA PHE A 5 -4.87 0.75 3.45
C PHE A 5 -5.21 2.24 3.53
N ALA A 6 -5.74 2.81 2.44
CA ALA A 6 -6.20 4.19 2.39
C ALA A 6 -7.34 4.45 3.39
N GLU A 7 -8.33 3.56 3.47
CA GLU A 7 -9.45 3.70 4.42
C GLU A 7 -8.99 3.56 5.87
N LYS A 8 -8.04 2.65 6.15
CA LYS A 8 -7.48 2.46 7.50
C LYS A 8 -6.81 3.74 8.02
N GLN A 9 -5.89 4.32 7.22
CA GLN A 9 -5.20 5.54 7.65
C GLN A 9 -6.17 6.74 7.72
N ALA A 10 -7.17 6.81 6.83
CA ALA A 10 -8.14 7.91 6.84
C ALA A 10 -9.03 7.85 8.09
N ALA A 11 -9.42 6.65 8.52
CA ALA A 11 -10.14 6.46 9.78
C ALA A 11 -9.28 6.85 10.99
N ALA A 12 -8.00 6.46 11.01
CA ALA A 12 -7.06 6.84 12.06
C ALA A 12 -6.84 8.36 12.10
N ALA A 13 -6.70 9.01 10.93
CA ALA A 13 -6.57 10.45 10.82
C ALA A 13 -7.82 11.17 11.35
N THR A 14 -9.02 10.67 11.02
CA THR A 14 -10.29 11.20 11.53
C THR A 14 -10.40 11.06 13.05
N ALA A 15 -9.82 9.99 13.62
CA ALA A 15 -9.73 9.80 15.06
C ALA A 15 -8.64 10.66 15.74
N GLY A 16 -7.88 11.46 14.98
CA GLY A 16 -6.83 12.34 15.50
C GLY A 16 -5.47 11.67 15.69
N ALA A 17 -5.23 10.51 15.08
CA ALA A 17 -3.93 9.85 15.13
C ALA A 17 -2.85 10.67 14.42
N ALA A 18 -1.63 10.67 14.97
CA ALA A 18 -0.47 11.32 14.34
C ALA A 18 0.16 10.49 13.20
N GLY A 19 -0.13 9.20 13.14
CA GLY A 19 0.38 8.26 12.14
C GLY A 19 -0.32 6.91 12.24
N ALA A 20 -0.10 6.05 11.24
CA ALA A 20 -0.67 4.70 11.18
C ALA A 20 0.43 3.65 10.94
N ALA A 21 0.53 2.67 11.84
CA ALA A 21 1.34 1.46 11.64
C ALA A 21 0.40 0.29 11.34
N ILE A 22 0.54 -0.31 10.16
CA ILE A 22 -0.32 -1.41 9.70
C ILE A 22 0.54 -2.67 9.62
N TYR A 23 0.23 -3.68 10.42
CA TYR A 23 0.95 -4.95 10.36
C TYR A 23 0.31 -5.92 9.35
N ASN A 24 1.15 -6.79 8.79
CA ASN A 24 0.74 -7.78 7.80
C ASN A 24 -0.17 -8.85 8.43
N ASN A 25 -1.13 -9.37 7.66
CA ASN A 25 -2.02 -10.45 8.11
C ASN A 25 -1.56 -11.85 7.69
N THR A 26 -0.34 -11.95 7.16
CA THR A 26 0.39 -13.17 6.83
C THR A 26 1.87 -12.93 7.14
N GLU A 27 2.64 -14.02 7.20
CA GLU A 27 4.10 -13.92 7.31
C GLU A 27 4.71 -13.12 6.15
N GLY A 28 5.83 -12.45 6.42
CA GLY A 28 6.55 -11.63 5.45
C GLY A 28 6.27 -10.13 5.53
N ALA A 29 7.05 -9.37 4.75
CA ALA A 29 6.96 -7.92 4.69
C ALA A 29 5.64 -7.45 4.08
N LEU A 30 5.07 -6.37 4.62
CA LEU A 30 3.92 -5.71 4.02
C LEU A 30 4.38 -4.73 2.96
N SER A 31 4.12 -5.04 1.69
CA SER A 31 4.26 -4.07 0.58
C SER A 31 2.87 -3.71 0.06
N GLY A 32 2.50 -2.44 0.17
CA GLY A 32 1.17 -1.97 -0.19
C GLY A 32 1.19 -0.50 -0.57
N THR A 33 0.07 -0.04 -1.16
CA THR A 33 -0.10 1.35 -1.58
C THR A 33 -1.34 1.96 -0.92
N LEU A 34 -1.29 3.27 -0.65
CA LEU A 34 -2.47 4.07 -0.31
C LEU A 34 -3.29 4.46 -1.56
N GLY A 35 -2.87 4.00 -2.74
CA GLY A 35 -3.47 4.35 -4.01
C GLY A 35 -2.92 5.69 -4.50
N GLU A 36 -3.82 6.64 -4.72
CA GLU A 36 -3.49 7.97 -5.21
C GLU A 36 -2.72 8.78 -4.16
N VAL A 37 -1.83 9.66 -4.63
CA VAL A 37 -1.06 10.58 -3.79
C VAL A 37 -1.95 11.37 -2.81
N ALA A 38 -3.09 11.89 -3.29
CA ALA A 38 -4.00 12.70 -2.48
C ALA A 38 -4.75 11.92 -1.38
N ALA A 39 -4.70 10.58 -1.41
CA ALA A 39 -5.36 9.74 -0.43
C ALA A 39 -4.66 9.78 0.93
N GLY A 40 -3.33 9.93 0.98
CA GLY A 40 -2.56 10.00 2.22
C GLY A 40 -2.94 11.20 3.09
N LYS A 41 -3.38 10.95 4.34
CA LYS A 41 -3.72 12.01 5.32
C LYS A 41 -2.72 12.10 6.46
N ILE A 42 -2.14 10.96 6.85
CA ILE A 42 -1.14 10.85 7.91
C ILE A 42 -0.01 9.90 7.46
N PRO A 43 1.21 10.05 7.99
CA PRO A 43 2.30 9.11 7.74
C PRO A 43 1.85 7.67 8.05
N THR A 44 2.03 6.77 7.08
CA THR A 44 1.55 5.38 7.18
C THR A 44 2.66 4.40 6.79
N GLY A 45 2.94 3.43 7.65
CA GLY A 45 4.00 2.44 7.45
C GLY A 45 3.49 1.01 7.65
N GLY A 46 4.12 0.06 6.96
CA GLY A 46 3.86 -1.37 7.09
C GLY A 46 4.79 -2.02 8.12
N LEU A 47 4.27 -2.98 8.88
CA LEU A 47 5.05 -3.87 9.76
C LEU A 47 4.87 -5.34 9.32
N THR A 48 5.81 -6.20 9.68
CA THR A 48 5.60 -7.64 9.58
C THR A 48 4.49 -8.11 10.54
N GLN A 49 3.93 -9.30 10.31
CA GLN A 49 2.96 -9.89 11.23
C GLN A 49 3.54 -10.03 12.65
N GLU A 50 4.77 -10.54 12.76
CA GLU A 50 5.45 -10.78 14.03
C GLU A 50 5.62 -9.49 14.86
N GLU A 51 6.13 -8.42 14.24
CA GLU A 51 6.31 -7.13 14.91
C GLU A 51 4.98 -6.51 15.34
N GLY A 52 3.94 -6.66 14.52
CA GLY A 52 2.60 -6.19 14.83
C GLY A 52 1.98 -6.91 16.02
N GLU A 53 2.05 -8.23 16.03
CA GLU A 53 1.53 -9.05 17.13
C GLU A 53 2.26 -8.77 18.44
N LYS A 54 3.58 -8.55 18.39
CA LYS A 54 4.35 -8.11 19.55
C LYS A 54 3.85 -6.76 20.09
N LEU A 55 3.67 -5.77 19.22
CA LEU A 55 3.19 -4.46 19.63
C LEU A 55 1.77 -4.52 20.22
N VAL A 56 0.90 -5.37 19.65
CA VAL A 56 -0.45 -5.61 20.20
C VAL A 56 -0.38 -6.26 21.59
N ALA A 57 0.54 -7.20 21.80
CA ALA A 57 0.75 -7.80 23.12
C ALA A 57 1.29 -6.79 24.14
N ASP A 58 2.23 -5.93 23.74
CA ASP A 58 2.77 -4.87 24.59
C ASP A 58 1.67 -3.84 24.96
N LEU A 59 0.82 -3.47 24.01
CA LEU A 59 -0.34 -2.59 24.25
C LEU A 59 -1.38 -3.20 25.20
N ALA A 60 -1.51 -4.54 25.21
CA ALA A 60 -2.38 -5.22 26.16
C ALA A 60 -1.80 -5.20 27.60
N ALA A 61 -0.48 -5.05 27.74
CA ALA A 61 0.21 -4.97 29.02
C ALA A 61 0.28 -3.53 29.58
N GLY A 62 0.20 -2.50 28.73
CA GLY A 62 0.20 -1.11 29.16
C GLY A 62 0.39 -0.12 28.01
N GLU A 63 0.57 1.16 28.37
CA GLU A 63 0.85 2.21 27.39
C GLU A 63 2.22 1.99 26.73
N VAL A 64 2.24 2.03 25.39
CA VAL A 64 3.47 1.92 24.59
C VAL A 64 3.69 3.22 23.84
N THR A 65 4.85 3.82 24.03
CA THR A 65 5.29 4.98 23.24
C THR A 65 6.19 4.50 22.10
N VAL A 66 5.90 4.94 20.87
CA VAL A 66 6.67 4.60 19.68
C VAL A 66 7.17 5.88 19.02
N SER A 67 8.43 5.88 18.60
CA SER A 67 8.95 6.92 17.72
C SER A 67 8.73 6.49 16.28
N PHE A 68 8.17 7.37 15.47
CA PHE A 68 7.83 7.08 14.08
C PHE A 68 8.47 8.09 13.15
N GLU A 69 9.29 7.60 12.22
CA GLU A 69 9.94 8.41 11.20
C GLU A 69 9.71 7.77 9.83
N ILE A 70 9.08 8.52 8.93
CA ILE A 70 8.89 8.14 7.53
C ILE A 70 9.55 9.19 6.66
N ARG A 71 10.35 8.71 5.70
CA ARG A 71 10.91 9.53 4.63
C ARG A 71 10.44 8.97 3.30
N GLU A 72 9.61 9.73 2.60
CA GLU A 72 9.12 9.39 1.27
C GLU A 72 9.43 10.50 0.27
N LEU A 73 9.51 10.14 -1.01
CA LEU A 73 9.63 11.07 -2.12
C LEU A 73 8.46 10.82 -3.07
N GLN A 74 7.69 11.87 -3.31
CA GLN A 74 6.64 11.87 -4.31
C GLN A 74 7.09 12.73 -5.49
N GLU A 75 7.12 12.15 -6.69
CA GLU A 75 7.52 12.85 -7.89
C GLU A 75 6.85 12.24 -9.12
N ASP A 76 6.65 13.07 -10.13
CA ASP A 76 6.19 12.62 -11.43
C ASP A 76 7.33 11.87 -12.13
N ARG A 77 7.07 10.59 -12.48
CA ARG A 77 8.00 9.77 -13.25
C ARG A 77 7.35 9.30 -14.56
N PRO A 78 8.07 9.38 -15.70
CA PRO A 78 7.55 8.84 -16.94
C PRO A 78 7.51 7.30 -16.88
N THR A 79 6.34 6.72 -17.06
CA THR A 79 6.14 5.28 -17.25
C THR A 79 5.80 4.99 -18.72
N ARG A 80 5.92 3.72 -19.14
CA ARG A 80 5.63 3.31 -20.52
C ARG A 80 4.72 2.10 -20.53
N ASN A 81 3.69 2.17 -21.37
CA ASN A 81 2.91 1.02 -21.77
C ASN A 81 3.35 0.57 -23.16
N VAL A 82 3.46 -0.74 -23.37
CA VAL A 82 3.65 -1.32 -24.69
C VAL A 82 2.32 -1.91 -25.11
N ILE A 83 1.73 -1.34 -26.17
CA ILE A 83 0.45 -1.79 -26.72
C ILE A 83 0.72 -2.31 -28.12
N ALA A 84 0.30 -3.55 -28.38
CA ALA A 84 0.42 -4.19 -29.68
C ALA A 84 -0.95 -4.72 -30.11
N GLU A 85 -1.32 -4.45 -31.35
CA GLU A 85 -2.58 -4.89 -31.94
C GLU A 85 -2.32 -5.86 -33.09
N THR A 86 -3.20 -6.86 -33.25
CA THR A 86 -3.13 -7.76 -34.41
C THR A 86 -3.51 -7.02 -35.68
N PRO A 87 -2.88 -7.30 -36.85
CA PRO A 87 -3.16 -6.57 -38.10
C PRO A 87 -4.58 -6.72 -38.67
N GLY A 88 -5.37 -7.65 -38.15
CA GLY A 88 -6.71 -7.96 -38.66
C GLY A 88 -7.70 -8.26 -37.53
N GLY A 89 -8.97 -8.45 -37.91
CA GLY A 89 -10.09 -8.61 -36.99
C GLY A 89 -11.11 -7.50 -37.16
N SER A 90 -12.11 -7.48 -36.29
CA SER A 90 -13.11 -6.41 -36.26
C SER A 90 -12.79 -5.45 -35.12
N ALA A 91 -12.56 -4.18 -35.44
CA ALA A 91 -12.37 -3.14 -34.42
C ALA A 91 -13.59 -2.97 -33.49
N ALA A 92 -14.76 -3.46 -33.91
CA ALA A 92 -15.97 -3.47 -33.07
C ALA A 92 -16.01 -4.67 -32.09
N LYS A 93 -15.07 -5.61 -32.17
CA LYS A 93 -15.00 -6.82 -31.34
C LYS A 93 -13.55 -7.12 -30.93
N THR A 94 -13.04 -6.32 -29.99
CA THR A 94 -11.67 -6.43 -29.47
C THR A 94 -11.62 -7.31 -28.22
N VAL A 95 -10.63 -8.19 -28.16
CA VAL A 95 -10.24 -8.89 -26.93
C VAL A 95 -8.89 -8.33 -26.49
N MET A 96 -8.79 -7.94 -25.21
CA MET A 96 -7.56 -7.42 -24.61
C MET A 96 -6.94 -8.48 -23.70
N LEU A 97 -5.63 -8.66 -23.82
CA LEU A 97 -4.79 -9.40 -22.88
C LEU A 97 -3.69 -8.44 -22.43
N GLY A 98 -3.45 -8.37 -21.12
CA GLY A 98 -2.45 -7.48 -20.55
C GLY A 98 -1.68 -8.13 -19.41
N ALA A 99 -0.50 -7.59 -19.17
CA ALA A 99 0.34 -7.84 -18.01
C ALA A 99 1.02 -6.53 -17.62
N HIS A 100 1.49 -6.42 -16.39
CA HIS A 100 2.33 -5.32 -15.96
C HIS A 100 3.81 -5.66 -16.19
N LEU A 101 4.62 -4.65 -16.49
CA LEU A 101 6.07 -4.80 -16.71
C LEU A 101 6.88 -4.29 -15.51
N ASP A 102 6.28 -3.46 -14.68
CA ASP A 102 6.87 -3.02 -13.43
C ASP A 102 6.84 -4.13 -12.38
N SER A 103 7.82 -4.11 -11.50
CA SER A 103 7.96 -5.02 -10.37
C SER A 103 8.44 -4.28 -9.15
N VAL A 104 8.31 -4.91 -7.99
CA VAL A 104 9.22 -4.63 -6.87
C VAL A 104 10.56 -5.31 -7.12
N THR A 105 11.51 -5.21 -6.18
CA THR A 105 12.83 -5.81 -6.31
C THR A 105 12.79 -7.32 -6.60
N GLU A 106 11.78 -8.03 -6.09
CA GLU A 106 11.68 -9.49 -6.21
C GLU A 106 11.07 -9.97 -7.54
N GLY A 107 10.53 -9.07 -8.37
CA GLY A 107 9.92 -9.40 -9.67
C GLY A 107 8.40 -9.42 -9.66
#